data_AF-A0A356F600-F1
#
_entry.id   AF-A0A356F600-F1
#
_cell.length_a   1.000
_cell.length_b   1.000
_cell.length_c   1.000
_cell.angle_alpha   90.00
_cell.angle_beta   90.00
_cell.angle_gamma   90.00
#
_symmetry.space_group_name_H-M   'P 1'
#
loop_
_entity.id
_entity.type
_entity.pdbx_description
1 polymer ?
#
loop_
_entity_poly.entity_id
_entity_poly.type
_entity_poly.pdbx_seq_one_letter_code
_entity_poly.pdbx_strand_id
1 'polypeptide(L)'
;DNTLLYTSQNLADIIALLQNDYPQYNSLLIYISDHGESLGEYNVYLHSAPYVIAPKEQKHIPFFLWAADSSLNALQIDKQCLKSAENEAVSHDNIFHTLLGFGGISAQEYKQPLDLAHKCKK
;
A
#
# COMPACT_ATOMS: atom_id res chain seq x y z
N ASP A 1 -9.29 17.43 4.63
CA ASP A 1 -7.95 17.80 5.13
C ASP A 1 -7.68 17.33 6.55
N ASN A 2 -8.46 17.71 7.57
CA ASN A 2 -8.22 17.25 8.95
C ASN A 2 -8.20 15.71 9.11
N THR A 3 -9.03 15.00 8.33
CA THR A 3 -9.05 13.52 8.30
C THR A 3 -7.78 12.92 7.71
N LEU A 4 -7.16 13.60 6.72
CA LEU A 4 -5.88 13.20 6.15
C LEU A 4 -4.74 13.39 7.16
N LEU A 5 -4.75 14.52 7.89
CA LEU A 5 -3.79 14.76 8.97
C LEU A 5 -3.91 13.69 10.06
N TYR A 6 -5.14 13.34 10.45
CA TYR A 6 -5.37 12.27 11.43
C TYR A 6 -4.91 10.90 10.92
N THR A 7 -5.15 10.59 9.65
CA THR A 7 -4.64 9.36 9.02
C THR A 7 -3.12 9.32 9.03
N SER A 8 -2.47 10.43 8.66
CA SER A 8 -1.01 10.55 8.71
C SER A 8 -0.46 10.34 10.12
N GLN A 9 -1.11 10.92 11.14
CA GLN A 9 -0.71 10.72 12.53
C GLN A 9 -0.89 9.26 12.95
N ASN A 10 -2.03 8.65 12.61
CA ASN A 10 -2.30 7.26 12.95
C ASN A 10 -1.27 6.30 12.33
N LEU A 11 -0.90 6.50 11.05
CA LEU A 11 0.14 5.72 10.40
C LEU A 11 1.52 5.93 11.06
N ALA A 12 1.84 7.17 11.44
CA ALA A 12 3.08 7.47 12.15
C ALA A 12 3.14 6.79 13.52
N ASP A 13 2.02 6.79 14.27
CA ASP A 13 1.92 6.12 15.57
C ASP A 13 2.07 4.60 15.44
N ILE A 14 1.48 3.99 14.41
CA ILE A 14 1.65 2.55 14.13
C ILE A 14 3.10 2.24 13.78
N ILE A 15 3.75 3.05 12.94
CA ILE A 15 5.18 2.87 12.62
C ILE A 15 6.03 2.97 13.88
N ALA A 16 5.79 4.00 14.72
CA ALA A 16 6.51 4.18 15.97
C ALA A 16 6.31 2.99 16.93
N LEU A 17 5.09 2.47 17.04
CA LEU A 17 4.77 1.26 17.79
C LEU A 17 5.58 0.06 17.28
N LEU A 18 5.57 -0.20 15.97
CA LEU A 18 6.31 -1.30 15.35
C LEU A 18 7.82 -1.18 15.52
N GLN A 19 8.37 0.04 15.51
CA GLN A 19 9.80 0.29 15.66
C GLN A 19 10.28 0.20 17.11
N ASN A 20 9.54 0.78 18.05
CA ASN A 20 10.01 0.96 19.42
C ASN A 20 9.62 -0.20 20.34
N ASP A 21 8.41 -0.74 20.17
CA ASP A 21 7.85 -1.72 21.11
C ASP A 21 7.99 -3.16 20.60
N TYR A 22 8.18 -3.32 19.28
CA TYR A 22 8.31 -4.61 18.59
C TYR A 22 9.61 -4.78 17.77
N PRO A 23 10.78 -4.26 18.20
CA PRO A 23 12.01 -4.28 17.40
C PRO A 23 12.55 -5.68 17.08
N GLN A 24 12.14 -6.70 17.85
CA GLN A 24 12.51 -8.10 17.63
C GLN A 24 11.78 -8.76 16.44
N TYR A 25 10.75 -8.12 15.90
CA TYR A 25 9.95 -8.67 14.80
C TYR A 25 10.32 -8.05 13.45
N ASN A 26 10.17 -8.84 12.39
CA ASN A 26 10.21 -8.35 11.01
C ASN A 26 8.86 -7.69 10.67
N SER A 27 8.73 -6.41 11.02
CA SER A 27 7.50 -5.64 10.86
C SER A 27 7.37 -5.01 9.47
N LEU A 28 6.15 -5.00 8.95
CA LEU A 28 5.75 -4.35 7.70
C LEU A 28 4.34 -3.77 7.88
N LEU A 29 4.11 -2.57 7.35
CA LEU A 29 2.83 -1.88 7.37
C LEU A 29 2.44 -1.54 5.92
N ILE A 30 1.25 -1.98 5.51
CA ILE A 30 0.60 -1.55 4.27
C ILE A 30 -0.64 -0.77 4.66
N TYR A 31 -0.77 0.44 4.11
CA TYR A 31 -1.99 1.22 4.15
C TYR A 31 -2.47 1.46 2.71
N ILE A 32 -3.77 1.32 2.53
CA ILE A 32 -4.42 1.61 1.26
C ILE A 32 -5.84 2.08 1.53
N SER A 33 -6.29 3.12 0.82
CA SER A 33 -7.70 3.48 0.84
C SER A 33 -8.52 2.46 0.04
N ASP A 34 -9.75 2.21 0.43
CA ASP A 34 -10.70 1.41 -0.34
C ASP A 34 -11.20 2.16 -1.59
N HIS A 35 -11.44 3.46 -1.46
CA HIS A 35 -11.74 4.37 -2.55
C HIS A 35 -11.35 5.81 -2.18
N GLY A 36 -11.55 6.74 -3.12
CA GLY A 36 -11.42 8.18 -2.87
C GLY A 36 -12.79 8.85 -2.63
N GLU A 37 -12.84 10.18 -2.66
CA GLU A 37 -14.03 10.96 -2.29
C GLU A 37 -14.17 12.18 -3.20
N SER A 38 -15.39 12.47 -3.68
CA SER A 38 -15.73 13.74 -4.33
C SER A 38 -16.17 14.77 -3.30
N LEU A 39 -15.68 16.00 -3.43
CA LEU A 39 -15.89 17.09 -2.46
C LEU A 39 -16.66 18.28 -3.06
N GLY A 40 -17.34 18.07 -4.19
CA GLY A 40 -18.16 19.06 -4.88
C GLY A 40 -17.73 19.35 -6.31
N GLU A 41 -16.70 18.66 -6.82
CA GLU A 41 -16.30 18.76 -8.22
C GLU A 41 -17.48 18.40 -9.12
N TYR A 42 -17.84 19.29 -10.05
CA TYR A 42 -18.98 19.10 -10.96
C TYR A 42 -20.32 18.82 -10.25
N ASN A 43 -20.51 19.34 -9.03
CA ASN A 43 -21.66 19.07 -8.15
C ASN A 43 -21.79 17.58 -7.73
N VAL A 44 -20.71 16.82 -7.82
CA VAL A 44 -20.63 15.46 -7.29
C VAL A 44 -20.04 15.51 -5.89
N TYR A 45 -20.70 14.84 -4.95
CA TYR A 45 -20.27 14.72 -3.57
C TYR A 45 -20.21 13.25 -3.17
N LEU A 46 -19.43 12.97 -2.13
CA LEU A 46 -19.25 11.63 -1.57
C LEU A 46 -18.59 10.67 -2.58
N HIS A 47 -18.88 9.39 -2.44
CA HIS A 47 -18.38 8.30 -3.27
C HIS A 47 -19.53 7.46 -3.86
N SER A 48 -19.23 6.26 -4.34
CA SER A 48 -20.20 5.30 -4.93
C SER A 48 -20.72 5.67 -6.32
N ALA A 49 -20.04 6.55 -7.06
CA ALA A 49 -20.35 6.70 -8.48
C ALA A 49 -20.07 5.36 -9.20
N PRO A 50 -20.91 4.93 -10.17
CA PRO A 50 -20.62 3.74 -10.96
C PRO A 50 -19.24 3.85 -11.62
N TYR A 51 -18.39 2.83 -11.46
CA TYR A 51 -16.95 2.92 -11.76
C TYR A 51 -16.63 3.47 -13.17
N VAL A 52 -17.45 3.10 -14.16
CA VAL A 52 -17.33 3.53 -15.57
C VAL A 52 -17.46 5.04 -15.77
N ILE A 53 -18.15 5.74 -14.87
CA ILE A 53 -18.34 7.20 -14.89
C ILE A 53 -17.77 7.89 -13.64
N ALA A 54 -17.26 7.13 -12.67
CA ALA A 54 -16.70 7.69 -11.46
C ALA A 54 -15.51 8.61 -11.78
N PRO A 55 -15.43 9.80 -11.15
CA PRO A 55 -14.37 10.74 -11.41
C PRO A 55 -13.04 10.24 -10.81
N LYS A 56 -11.92 10.88 -11.17
CA LYS A 56 -10.60 10.43 -10.70
C LYS A 56 -10.48 10.52 -9.18
N GLU A 57 -11.18 11.47 -8.57
CA GLU A 57 -11.20 11.75 -7.14
C GLU A 57 -11.72 10.55 -6.33
N GLN A 58 -12.60 9.71 -6.92
CA GLN A 58 -13.09 8.48 -6.27
C GLN A 58 -12.24 7.24 -6.56
N LYS A 59 -11.32 7.31 -7.54
CA LYS A 59 -10.56 6.14 -8.03
C LYS A 59 -9.06 6.21 -7.76
N HIS A 60 -8.49 7.41 -7.71
CA HIS A 60 -7.08 7.61 -7.41
C HIS A 60 -6.92 7.73 -5.90
N ILE A 61 -6.29 6.72 -5.30
CA ILE A 61 -6.22 6.52 -3.85
C ILE A 61 -4.77 6.50 -3.35
N PRO A 62 -4.53 6.83 -2.07
CA PRO A 62 -3.23 6.61 -1.47
C PRO A 62 -2.94 5.11 -1.29
N PHE A 63 -1.72 4.73 -1.62
CA PHE A 63 -1.10 3.46 -1.27
C PHE A 63 0.22 3.77 -0.54
N PHE A 64 0.42 3.20 0.63
CA PHE A 64 1.60 3.43 1.45
C PHE A 64 2.15 2.11 1.97
N LEU A 65 3.46 1.93 1.84
CA LEU A 65 4.19 0.78 2.35
C LEU A 65 5.35 1.26 3.20
N TRP A 66 5.39 0.81 4.45
CA TRP A 66 6.55 0.92 5.32
C TRP A 66 7.03 -0.47 5.70
N ALA A 67 8.34 -0.68 5.74
CA ALA A 67 8.94 -1.92 6.19
C ALA A 67 10.19 -1.60 7.02
N ALA A 68 10.37 -2.33 8.12
CA ALA A 68 11.63 -2.32 8.83
C ALA A 68 12.75 -2.87 7.93
N ASP A 69 13.97 -2.37 8.09
CA ASP A 69 15.12 -2.85 7.30
C ASP A 69 15.37 -4.35 7.54
N SER A 70 15.09 -4.85 8.75
CA SER A 70 15.12 -6.28 9.07
C SER A 70 14.16 -7.10 8.20
N SER A 71 12.94 -6.60 7.95
CA SER A 71 11.94 -7.24 7.09
C SER A 71 12.40 -7.30 5.64
N LEU A 72 12.92 -6.19 5.11
CA LEU A 72 13.43 -6.16 3.73
C LEU A 72 14.62 -7.12 3.56
N ASN A 73 15.52 -7.18 4.55
CA ASN A 73 16.64 -8.12 4.54
C ASN A 73 16.17 -9.58 4.63
N ALA A 74 15.23 -9.89 5.52
CA ALA A 74 14.69 -11.25 5.66
C ALA A 74 14.01 -11.74 4.37
N LEU A 75 13.35 -10.83 3.66
CA LEU A 75 12.66 -11.12 2.38
C LEU A 75 13.59 -11.00 1.16
N GLN A 76 14.86 -10.64 1.36
CA GLN A 76 15.84 -10.38 0.30
C GLN A 76 15.37 -9.32 -0.70
N ILE A 77 14.73 -8.25 -0.22
CA ILE A 77 14.19 -7.17 -1.07
C ILE A 77 15.15 -5.99 -1.11
N ASP A 78 15.44 -5.51 -2.32
CA ASP A 78 16.17 -4.28 -2.53
C ASP A 78 15.28 -3.05 -2.27
N LYS A 79 15.60 -2.31 -1.21
CA LYS A 79 14.89 -1.09 -0.80
C LYS A 79 14.91 0.00 -1.86
N GLN A 80 16.01 0.14 -2.61
CA GLN A 80 16.13 1.19 -3.63
C GLN A 80 15.31 0.84 -4.87
N CYS A 81 15.29 -0.44 -5.26
CA CYS A 81 14.37 -0.94 -6.28
C CYS A 81 12.92 -0.67 -5.88
N LEU A 82 12.53 -1.01 -4.64
CA LEU A 82 11.15 -0.83 -4.17
C LEU A 82 10.74 0.65 -4.19
N LYS A 83 11.63 1.56 -3.78
CA LYS A 83 11.40 3.01 -3.89
C LYS A 83 11.25 3.48 -5.34
N SER A 84 11.98 2.90 -6.29
CA SER A 84 11.84 3.29 -7.70
C SER A 84 10.47 2.95 -8.30
N ALA A 85 9.74 2.01 -7.69
CA ALA A 85 8.40 1.62 -8.11
C ALA A 85 7.29 2.58 -7.65
N GLU A 86 7.60 3.61 -6.85
CA GLU A 86 6.62 4.56 -6.29
C GLU A 86 5.80 5.28 -7.36
N ASN A 87 6.36 5.47 -8.57
CA ASN A 87 5.70 6.15 -9.68
C ASN A 87 5.02 5.19 -10.68
N GLU A 88 4.99 3.88 -10.39
CA GLU A 88 4.32 2.93 -11.25
C GLU A 88 2.80 2.94 -11.04
N ALA A 89 2.06 2.74 -12.13
CA ALA A 89 0.62 2.58 -12.04
C ALA A 89 0.30 1.23 -11.40
N VAL A 90 -0.31 1.27 -10.22
CA VAL A 90 -0.72 0.11 -9.43
C VAL A 90 -2.20 0.21 -9.07
N SER A 91 -2.80 -0.90 -8.67
CA SER A 91 -4.20 -0.95 -8.23
C SER A 91 -4.41 -1.96 -7.10
N HIS A 92 -5.66 -2.12 -6.66
CA HIS A 92 -6.02 -3.15 -5.69
C HIS A 92 -5.70 -4.58 -6.15
N ASP A 93 -5.62 -4.82 -7.47
CA ASP A 93 -5.25 -6.12 -8.04
C ASP A 93 -3.87 -6.60 -7.55
N ASN A 94 -3.00 -5.67 -7.15
CA ASN A 94 -1.65 -5.99 -6.68
C ASN A 94 -1.61 -6.48 -5.23
N ILE A 95 -2.60 -6.15 -4.39
CA ILE A 95 -2.52 -6.33 -2.93
C ILE A 95 -2.41 -7.82 -2.58
N PHE A 96 -3.28 -8.65 -3.16
CA PHE A 96 -3.31 -10.08 -2.87
C PHE A 96 -1.96 -10.73 -3.15
N HIS A 97 -1.40 -10.49 -4.33
CA HIS A 97 -0.13 -11.10 -4.74
C HIS A 97 1.05 -10.55 -3.93
N THR A 98 1.06 -9.26 -3.63
CA THR A 98 2.12 -8.63 -2.82
C THR A 98 2.12 -9.17 -1.39
N LEU A 99 0.95 -9.36 -0.76
CA LEU A 99 0.84 -9.95 0.58
C LEU A 99 1.33 -11.40 0.61
N LEU A 100 0.99 -12.22 -0.40
CA LEU A 100 1.53 -13.58 -0.52
C LEU A 100 3.06 -13.55 -0.70
N GLY A 101 3.57 -12.62 -1.50
CA GLY A 101 4.99 -12.40 -1.76
C GLY A 101 5.78 -12.06 -0.50
N PHE A 102 5.24 -11.16 0.34
CA PHE A 102 5.82 -10.81 1.64
C PHE A 102 5.65 -11.93 2.68
N GLY A 103 4.57 -12.70 2.63
CA GLY A 103 4.33 -13.83 3.53
C GLY A 103 5.14 -15.08 3.17
N GLY A 104 5.81 -15.11 2.02
CA GLY A 104 6.49 -16.32 1.52
C GLY A 104 5.52 -17.47 1.21
N ILE A 105 4.25 -17.15 0.92
CA ILE A 105 3.19 -18.14 0.74
C ILE A 105 3.16 -18.61 -0.71
N SER A 106 3.14 -19.92 -0.91
CA SER A 106 2.91 -20.53 -2.22
C SER A 106 1.41 -20.78 -2.42
N ALA A 107 0.87 -20.29 -3.52
CA ALA A 107 -0.53 -20.49 -3.91
C ALA A 107 -0.62 -20.61 -5.44
N GLN A 108 -1.57 -21.40 -5.94
CA GLN A 108 -1.76 -21.58 -7.39
C GLN A 108 -2.23 -20.28 -8.06
N GLU A 109 -2.96 -19.46 -7.31
CA GLU A 109 -3.54 -18.20 -7.74
C GLU A 109 -2.49 -17.08 -7.81
N TYR A 110 -1.30 -17.27 -7.24
CA TYR A 110 -0.26 -16.24 -7.20
C TYR A 110 0.27 -15.92 -8.62
N LYS A 111 0.21 -14.64 -9.00
CA LYS A 111 0.71 -14.11 -10.26
C LYS A 111 1.87 -13.18 -9.97
N GLN A 112 3.09 -13.62 -10.32
CA GLN A 112 4.32 -12.82 -10.16
C GLN A 112 4.24 -11.39 -10.71
N PRO A 113 3.62 -11.12 -11.88
CA PRO A 113 3.53 -9.75 -12.40
C PRO A 113 2.70 -8.78 -11.56
N LEU A 114 1.88 -9.28 -10.63
CA LEU A 114 1.04 -8.46 -9.75
C LEU A 114 1.65 -8.27 -8.35
N ASP A 115 2.73 -8.97 -8.02
CA ASP A 115 3.50 -8.76 -6.79
C ASP A 115 4.46 -7.58 -6.97
N LEU A 116 4.17 -6.47 -6.27
CA LEU A 116 4.90 -5.21 -6.39
C LEU A 116 6.38 -5.34 -5.99
N ALA A 117 6.70 -6.29 -5.11
CA ALA A 117 8.05 -6.48 -4.59
C ALA A 117 8.84 -7.54 -5.36
N HIS A 118 8.19 -8.32 -6.24
CA HIS A 118 8.81 -9.48 -6.89
C HIS A 118 10.07 -9.09 -7.70
N LYS A 119 9.97 -8.05 -8.53
CA LYS A 119 11.09 -7.54 -9.34
C LYS A 119 12.26 -6.99 -8.53
N CYS A 120 12.04 -6.75 -7.22
CA CYS A 120 13.02 -6.21 -6.30
C CYS A 120 13.63 -7.27 -5.39
N LYS A 121 13.30 -8.56 -5.57
CA LYS A 121 13.99 -9.66 -4.87
C LYS A 121 15.42 -9.81 -5.40
N LYS A 122 16.36 -10.08 -4.48
CA LYS A 122 17.77 -10.35 -4.73
C LYS A 122 18.05 -11.83 -4.92
#